data_AF-A0A9E5WMZ1-F1
#
_entry.id   AF-A0A9E5WMZ1-F1
#
_cell.length_a   1.000
_cell.length_b   1.000
_cell.length_c   1.000
_cell.angle_alpha   90.00
_cell.angle_beta   90.00
_cell.angle_gamma   90.00
#
_symmetry.space_group_name_H-M   'P 1'
#
loop_
_entity.id
_entity.type
_entity.pdbx_description
1 polymer ?
#
loop_
_entity_poly.entity_id
_entity_poly.type
_entity_poly.pdbx_seq_one_letter_code
_entity_poly.pdbx_strand_id
1 'polypeptide(L)'
;MSDFRTGTRLKLSDVGQLSKVTEAGEITSTTRGEAAESYALDTYATTFSISRKALINDDLGAFGDWGQTAGRMAAETEANLLLTLLLSNPTMTEDSKTLFHATHGNLAGTASTIDIANLDLARQAMRGMKALDGKTPINATGKFLIVGPKLETTAEQILASIYAATVGNANPFSGKLTLLVEPRITDGSWYIFADPAVLPV
;
A
#
# COMPACT_ATOMS: atom_id res chain seq x y z
N MET A 1 16.39 -1.21 11.63
CA MET A 1 17.38 -0.47 10.82
C MET A 1 18.24 0.38 11.75
N SER A 2 19.49 0.68 11.37
CA SER A 2 20.48 1.30 12.26
C SER A 2 21.31 2.43 11.63
N ASP A 3 20.92 2.97 10.46
CA ASP A 3 21.66 4.05 9.77
C ASP A 3 20.71 5.09 9.15
N PHE A 4 21.08 6.38 9.23
CA PHE A 4 20.36 7.54 8.68
C PHE A 4 20.84 7.96 7.29
N ARG A 5 21.97 7.41 6.81
CA ARG A 5 22.41 7.63 5.42
C ARG A 5 21.47 6.94 4.45
N THR A 6 21.38 7.47 3.23
CA THR A 6 20.62 6.84 2.15
C THR A 6 21.07 5.39 1.97
N GLY A 7 20.20 4.45 2.33
CA GLY A 7 20.42 3.02 2.20
C GLY A 7 19.79 2.51 0.91
N THR A 8 20.41 1.51 0.31
CA THR A 8 19.86 0.83 -0.88
C THR A 8 19.30 -0.53 -0.47
N ARG A 9 18.03 -0.79 -0.77
CA ARG A 9 17.45 -2.13 -0.71
C ARG A 9 17.58 -2.79 -2.08
N LEU A 10 18.29 -3.92 -2.13
CA LEU A 10 18.30 -4.77 -3.31
C LEU A 10 17.07 -5.70 -3.28
N LYS A 11 16.28 -5.65 -4.35
CA LYS A 11 15.31 -6.68 -4.70
C LYS A 11 16.02 -7.65 -5.64
N LEU A 12 16.08 -8.91 -5.24
CA LEU A 12 16.68 -9.97 -6.04
C LEU A 12 15.56 -10.76 -6.73
N SER A 13 15.62 -10.85 -8.05
CA SER A 13 14.70 -11.63 -8.87
C SER A 13 14.68 -13.10 -8.46
N ASP A 14 13.59 -13.81 -8.68
CA ASP A 14 13.57 -15.26 -8.51
C ASP A 14 14.53 -15.96 -9.51
N VAL A 15 14.89 -17.22 -9.23
CA VAL A 15 15.78 -18.05 -10.05
C VAL A 15 15.12 -18.59 -11.33
N GLY A 16 13.89 -18.17 -11.62
CA GLY A 16 13.14 -18.60 -12.79
C GLY A 16 12.65 -20.05 -12.73
N GLN A 17 12.08 -20.53 -13.84
CA GLN A 17 11.53 -21.89 -13.92
C GLN A 17 12.65 -22.92 -14.13
N LEU A 18 12.66 -23.98 -13.32
CA LEU A 18 13.60 -25.08 -13.46
C LEU A 18 13.43 -25.79 -14.81
N SER A 19 14.51 -25.93 -15.56
CA SER A 19 14.52 -26.67 -16.82
C SER A 19 14.34 -28.17 -16.56
N LYS A 20 13.61 -28.84 -17.46
CA LYS A 20 13.44 -30.30 -17.39
C LYS A 20 14.77 -30.96 -17.72
N VAL A 21 15.38 -31.58 -16.71
CA VAL A 21 16.61 -32.38 -16.88
C VAL A 21 16.22 -33.77 -17.42
N THR A 22 16.86 -34.20 -18.50
CA THR A 22 16.71 -35.58 -19.03
C THR A 22 17.61 -36.54 -18.24
N GLU A 23 17.42 -37.85 -18.35
CA GLU A 23 18.14 -38.86 -17.55
C GLU A 23 19.68 -38.81 -17.71
N ALA A 24 20.20 -38.20 -18.78
CA ALA A 24 21.62 -37.91 -19.01
C ALA A 24 21.93 -36.41 -19.18
N GLY A 25 21.02 -35.53 -18.78
CA GLY A 25 21.14 -34.08 -18.96
C GLY A 25 21.94 -33.38 -17.87
N GLU A 26 22.65 -32.32 -18.24
CA GLU A 26 23.42 -31.48 -17.30
C GLU A 26 22.54 -30.39 -16.65
N ILE A 27 22.76 -30.12 -15.36
CA ILE A 27 22.07 -29.05 -14.64
C ILE A 27 22.69 -27.71 -15.04
N THR A 28 21.91 -26.87 -15.72
CA THR A 28 22.34 -25.54 -16.17
C THR A 28 22.22 -24.50 -15.06
N SER A 29 23.23 -23.63 -14.90
CA SER A 29 23.17 -22.48 -14.01
C SER A 29 22.20 -21.42 -14.53
N THR A 30 21.52 -20.71 -13.61
CA THR A 30 20.62 -19.60 -13.93
C THR A 30 21.13 -18.30 -13.31
N THR A 31 20.95 -17.18 -14.00
CA THR A 31 21.28 -15.83 -13.54
C THR A 31 20.05 -15.16 -12.91
N ARG A 32 20.28 -14.28 -11.92
CA ARG A 32 19.23 -13.52 -11.24
C ARG A 32 19.36 -12.03 -11.60
N GLY A 33 18.25 -11.37 -11.88
CA GLY A 33 18.20 -9.91 -12.01
C GLY A 33 18.21 -9.22 -10.65
N GLU A 34 18.85 -8.06 -10.55
CA GLU A 34 18.90 -7.23 -9.36
C GLU A 34 18.28 -5.87 -9.66
N ALA A 35 17.46 -5.37 -8.73
CA ALA A 35 16.86 -4.06 -8.79
C ALA A 35 17.06 -3.35 -7.45
N ALA A 36 17.34 -2.05 -7.46
CA ALA A 36 17.81 -1.32 -6.29
C ALA A 36 16.92 -0.09 -6.05
N GLU A 37 16.35 0.00 -4.84
CA GLU A 37 15.62 1.20 -4.40
C GLU A 37 16.33 1.86 -3.22
N SER A 38 16.42 3.18 -3.27
CA SER A 38 17.04 3.97 -2.21
C SER A 38 15.98 4.49 -1.24
N TYR A 39 16.29 4.47 0.05
CA TYR A 39 15.44 5.05 1.10
C TYR A 39 16.30 5.81 2.11
N ALA A 40 15.74 6.81 2.77
CA ALA A 40 16.36 7.55 3.87
C ALA A 40 15.45 7.52 5.10
N LEU A 41 16.05 7.53 6.28
CA LEU A 41 15.34 7.68 7.54
C LEU A 41 15.49 9.13 8.01
N ASP A 42 14.39 9.72 8.46
CA ASP A 42 14.37 11.05 9.08
C ASP A 42 13.81 10.96 10.50
N THR A 43 14.27 11.89 11.36
CA THR A 43 13.80 11.97 12.76
C THR A 43 12.80 13.11 12.91
N TYR A 44 11.61 12.77 13.40
CA TYR A 44 10.56 13.75 13.72
C TYR A 44 10.42 13.84 15.24
N ALA A 45 10.58 15.04 15.80
CA ALA A 45 10.47 15.27 17.24
C ALA A 45 9.84 16.64 17.53
N THR A 46 9.07 16.71 18.61
CA THR A 46 8.57 17.97 19.18
C THR A 46 8.89 18.01 20.66
N THR A 47 9.29 19.18 21.15
CA THR A 47 9.57 19.41 22.58
C THR A 47 8.68 20.53 23.07
N PHE A 48 8.15 20.39 24.27
CA PHE A 48 7.42 21.44 24.95
C PHE A 48 8.09 21.69 26.30
N SER A 49 8.11 22.94 26.74
CA SER A 49 8.74 23.33 28.00
C SER A 49 7.68 23.83 28.97
N ILE A 50 7.79 23.40 30.23
CA ILE A 50 6.88 23.80 31.30
C ILE A 50 7.64 24.71 32.27
N SER A 51 7.06 25.88 32.56
CA SER A 51 7.57 26.73 33.63
C SER A 51 6.94 26.33 34.97
N ARG A 52 7.66 26.55 36.07
CA ARG A 52 7.13 26.27 37.43
C ARG A 52 5.82 26.98 37.72
N LYS A 53 5.63 28.21 37.22
CA LYS A 53 4.38 28.97 37.37
C LYS A 53 3.23 28.32 36.60
N ALA A 54 3.49 27.80 35.40
CA ALA A 54 2.50 27.06 34.63
C ALA A 54 2.08 25.77 35.34
N LEU A 55 3.03 25.05 35.94
CA LEU A 55 2.75 23.82 36.71
C LEU A 55 1.91 24.08 37.97
N ILE A 56 2.08 25.23 38.63
CA ILE A 56 1.30 25.61 39.81
C ILE A 56 -0.10 26.10 39.43
N ASN A 57 -0.23 26.75 38.26
CA ASN A 57 -1.49 27.32 37.78
C ASN A 57 -2.26 26.36 36.85
N ASP A 58 -1.97 25.05 36.86
CA ASP A 58 -2.67 24.05 36.02
C ASP A 58 -4.04 23.66 36.60
N ASP A 59 -4.95 24.64 36.69
CA ASP A 59 -6.31 24.42 37.22
C ASP A 59 -7.20 23.60 36.27
N LEU A 60 -6.77 23.39 35.02
CA LEU A 60 -7.52 22.67 33.99
C LEU A 60 -7.02 21.23 33.75
N GLY A 61 -5.93 20.81 34.41
CA GLY A 61 -5.31 19.50 34.19
C GLY A 61 -4.76 19.33 32.77
N ALA A 62 -4.43 20.44 32.09
CA ALA A 62 -4.04 20.46 30.69
C ALA A 62 -2.73 19.69 30.44
N PHE A 63 -1.90 19.49 31.48
CA PHE A 63 -0.68 18.69 31.38
C PHE A 63 -0.91 17.19 31.56
N GLY A 64 -2.04 16.78 32.13
CA GLY A 64 -2.40 15.35 32.29
C GLY A 64 -2.66 14.65 30.96
N ASP A 65 -3.26 15.37 30.01
CA ASP A 65 -3.63 14.83 28.69
C ASP A 65 -2.52 14.93 27.65
N TRP A 66 -1.37 15.52 28.00
CA TRP A 66 -0.23 15.68 27.08
C TRP A 66 0.26 14.34 26.57
N GLY A 67 0.40 13.33 27.44
CA GLY A 67 0.89 12.01 27.04
C GLY A 67 0.00 11.34 26.00
N GLN A 68 -1.33 11.40 26.19
CA GLN A 68 -2.30 10.86 25.24
C GLN A 68 -2.31 11.65 23.92
N THR A 69 -2.23 12.97 24.01
CA THR A 69 -2.20 13.85 22.83
C THR A 69 -0.91 13.65 22.03
N ALA A 70 0.24 13.58 22.69
CA ALA A 70 1.53 13.33 22.06
C ALA A 70 1.55 11.97 21.35
N GLY A 71 1.01 10.91 21.98
CA GLY A 71 0.87 9.60 21.35
C GLY A 71 0.00 9.64 20.08
N ARG A 72 -1.15 10.33 20.14
CA ARG A 72 -2.01 10.53 18.97
C ARG A 72 -1.28 11.30 17.86
N MET A 73 -0.60 12.40 18.19
CA MET A 73 0.12 13.22 17.22
C MET A 73 1.30 12.47 16.56
N ALA A 74 1.97 11.58 17.29
CA ALA A 74 3.00 10.72 16.73
C ALA A 74 2.40 9.76 15.69
N ALA A 75 1.32 9.04 16.03
CA ALA A 75 0.61 8.17 15.09
C ALA A 75 0.07 8.93 13.87
N GLU A 76 -0.45 10.14 14.07
CA GLU A 76 -0.89 11.03 13.01
C GLU A 76 0.26 11.44 12.09
N THR A 77 1.46 11.69 12.63
CA THR A 77 2.64 12.06 11.83
C THR A 77 3.10 10.88 10.97
N GLU A 78 3.15 9.67 11.53
CA GLU A 78 3.48 8.46 10.78
C GLU A 78 2.49 8.22 9.63
N ALA A 79 1.18 8.32 9.91
CA ALA A 79 0.14 8.18 8.91
C ALA A 79 0.23 9.26 7.82
N ASN A 80 0.47 10.51 8.20
CA ASN A 80 0.66 11.61 7.25
C ASN A 80 1.87 11.38 6.33
N LEU A 81 3.00 10.91 6.86
CA LEU A 81 4.18 10.63 6.06
C LEU A 81 3.94 9.51 5.05
N LEU A 82 3.34 8.39 5.49
CA LEU A 82 3.01 7.28 4.62
C LEU A 82 2.08 7.72 3.50
N LEU A 83 1.02 8.45 3.84
CA LEU A 83 0.03 8.85 2.86
C LEU A 83 0.54 9.93 1.92
N THR A 84 1.39 10.84 2.41
CA THR A 84 2.07 11.83 1.55
C THR A 84 2.95 11.12 0.52
N LEU A 85 3.69 10.10 0.94
CA LEU A 85 4.49 9.30 0.02
C LEU A 85 3.60 8.58 -1.00
N LEU A 86 2.52 7.93 -0.56
CA LEU A 86 1.59 7.22 -1.44
C LEU A 86 0.96 8.15 -2.49
N LEU A 87 0.45 9.30 -2.06
CA LEU A 87 -0.23 10.28 -2.92
C LEU A 87 0.76 11.00 -3.85
N SER A 88 2.02 11.17 -3.44
CA SER A 88 3.05 11.77 -4.28
C SER A 88 3.41 10.92 -5.50
N ASN A 89 3.08 9.62 -5.48
CA ASN A 89 3.37 8.66 -6.54
C ASN A 89 4.83 8.74 -7.02
N PRO A 90 5.81 8.46 -6.14
CA PRO A 90 7.21 8.76 -6.36
C PRO A 90 7.76 8.03 -7.59
N THR A 91 8.74 8.65 -8.25
CA THR A 91 9.47 8.03 -9.36
C THR A 91 10.42 6.96 -8.82
N MET A 92 10.26 5.73 -9.31
CA MET A 92 11.10 4.59 -8.97
C MET A 92 12.47 4.73 -9.62
N THR A 93 13.52 4.36 -8.89
CA THR A 93 14.91 4.49 -9.40
C THR A 93 15.22 3.42 -10.43
N GLU A 94 14.55 2.26 -10.33
CA GLU A 94 14.75 1.09 -11.19
C GLU A 94 14.43 1.36 -12.67
N ASP A 95 13.44 2.20 -12.98
CA ASP A 95 12.99 2.43 -14.36
C ASP A 95 12.61 3.88 -14.69
N SER A 96 12.85 4.82 -13.77
CA SER A 96 12.55 6.25 -13.92
C SER A 96 11.06 6.56 -14.18
N LYS A 97 10.15 5.67 -13.76
CA LYS A 97 8.70 5.87 -13.86
C LYS A 97 8.05 5.98 -12.50
N THR A 98 6.89 6.63 -12.43
CA THR A 98 6.12 6.75 -11.19
C THR A 98 5.67 5.38 -10.69
N LEU A 99 5.60 5.20 -9.36
CA LEU A 99 5.21 3.94 -8.72
C LEU A 99 3.96 3.33 -9.38
N PHE A 100 2.88 4.09 -9.47
CA PHE A 100 1.69 3.78 -10.26
C PHE A 100 1.87 4.33 -11.67
N HIS A 101 2.05 3.43 -12.63
CA HIS A 101 2.22 3.77 -14.04
C HIS A 101 1.67 2.65 -14.93
N ALA A 102 1.16 3.02 -16.11
CA ALA A 102 0.50 2.06 -17.00
C ALA A 102 1.43 0.90 -17.41
N THR A 103 2.73 1.15 -17.51
CA THR A 103 3.73 0.12 -17.86
C THR A 103 4.02 -0.87 -16.75
N HIS A 104 3.71 -0.55 -15.49
CA HIS A 104 3.90 -1.48 -14.37
C HIS A 104 2.73 -2.46 -14.25
N GLY A 105 1.65 -2.23 -15.01
CA GLY A 105 0.44 -3.04 -14.91
C GLY A 105 -0.23 -2.98 -13.54
N ASN A 106 0.03 -1.92 -12.77
CA ASN A 106 -0.51 -1.70 -11.42
C ASN A 106 -1.55 -0.57 -11.36
N LEU A 107 -2.10 -0.18 -12.51
CA LEU A 107 -3.21 0.76 -12.64
C LEU A 107 -4.45 0.02 -13.16
N ALA A 108 -5.60 0.27 -12.54
CA ALA A 108 -6.90 -0.19 -13.01
C ALA A 108 -7.45 0.66 -14.18
N GLY A 109 -6.57 1.24 -15.00
CA GLY A 109 -6.88 2.25 -16.01
C GLY A 109 -6.65 3.70 -15.55
N THR A 110 -6.61 4.64 -16.49
CA THR A 110 -6.44 6.08 -16.20
C THR A 110 -7.79 6.69 -15.81
N ALA A 111 -7.88 7.30 -14.63
CA ALA A 111 -9.07 8.00 -14.12
C ALA A 111 -10.35 7.14 -14.04
N SER A 112 -10.21 5.86 -13.65
CA SER A 112 -11.34 4.95 -13.49
C SER A 112 -12.16 5.26 -12.24
N THR A 113 -13.48 5.39 -12.42
CA THR A 113 -14.45 5.44 -11.33
C THR A 113 -14.47 4.12 -10.57
N ILE A 114 -14.78 4.16 -9.27
CA ILE A 114 -14.96 2.93 -8.51
C ILE A 114 -16.25 2.21 -8.96
N ASP A 115 -16.08 1.06 -9.60
CA ASP A 115 -17.17 0.18 -10.03
C ASP A 115 -16.69 -1.28 -10.08
N ILE A 116 -17.61 -2.22 -10.26
CA ILE A 116 -17.32 -3.66 -10.26
C ILE A 116 -16.34 -4.05 -11.39
N ALA A 117 -16.42 -3.39 -12.56
CA ALA A 117 -15.57 -3.70 -13.70
C ALA A 117 -14.12 -3.27 -13.46
N ASN A 118 -13.92 -2.06 -12.92
CA ASN A 118 -12.60 -1.53 -12.59
C ASN A 118 -11.99 -2.26 -11.39
N LEU A 119 -12.80 -2.70 -10.42
CA LEU A 119 -12.34 -3.59 -9.35
C LEU A 119 -11.89 -4.96 -9.89
N ASP A 120 -12.52 -5.46 -10.95
CA ASP A 120 -12.08 -6.70 -11.60
C ASP A 120 -10.76 -6.51 -12.35
N LEU A 121 -10.60 -5.39 -13.07
CA LEU A 121 -9.32 -5.03 -13.68
C LEU A 121 -8.20 -4.89 -12.64
N ALA A 122 -8.47 -4.24 -11.50
CA ALA A 122 -7.51 -4.13 -10.41
C ALA A 122 -7.15 -5.50 -9.81
N ARG A 123 -8.14 -6.38 -9.63
CA ARG A 123 -7.90 -7.75 -9.17
C ARG A 123 -7.04 -8.53 -10.17
N GLN A 124 -7.31 -8.40 -11.46
CA GLN A 124 -6.53 -9.03 -12.53
C GLN A 124 -5.10 -8.49 -12.55
N ALA A 125 -4.91 -7.18 -12.40
CA ALA A 125 -3.60 -6.54 -12.28
C ALA A 125 -2.79 -7.08 -11.10
N MET A 126 -3.39 -7.14 -9.90
CA MET A 126 -2.71 -7.65 -8.69
C MET A 126 -2.34 -9.14 -8.82
N ARG A 127 -3.25 -9.97 -9.33
CA ARG A 127 -2.99 -11.42 -9.49
C ARG A 127 -2.08 -11.74 -10.67
N GLY A 128 -2.10 -10.91 -11.70
CA GLY A 128 -1.26 -11.02 -12.89
C GLY A 128 0.14 -10.42 -12.70
N MET A 129 0.40 -9.75 -11.57
CA MET A 129 1.71 -9.16 -11.29
C MET A 129 2.77 -10.26 -11.20
N LYS A 130 3.84 -10.07 -11.97
CA LYS A 130 4.96 -10.99 -12.04
C LYS A 130 6.13 -10.45 -11.24
N ALA A 131 6.94 -11.36 -10.72
CA ALA A 131 8.22 -11.04 -10.13
C ALA A 131 9.16 -10.42 -11.18
N LEU A 132 10.32 -9.95 -10.72
CA LEU A 132 11.32 -9.26 -11.54
C LEU A 132 11.83 -10.13 -12.72
N ASP A 133 11.62 -11.44 -12.68
CA ASP A 133 11.93 -12.39 -13.77
C ASP A 133 10.93 -12.34 -14.95
N GLY A 134 9.81 -11.60 -14.81
CA GLY A 134 8.75 -11.50 -15.80
C GLY A 134 7.97 -12.80 -16.04
N LYS A 135 8.14 -13.82 -15.19
CA LYS A 135 7.57 -15.17 -15.36
C LYS A 135 6.86 -15.69 -14.11
N THR A 136 7.42 -15.46 -12.92
CA THR A 136 6.88 -16.00 -11.67
C THR A 136 5.74 -15.12 -11.16
N PRO A 137 4.50 -15.64 -11.02
CA PRO A 137 3.38 -14.84 -10.51
C PRO A 137 3.51 -14.60 -9.01
N ILE A 138 3.36 -13.35 -8.57
CA ILE A 138 3.38 -12.97 -7.13
C ILE A 138 2.05 -13.36 -6.45
N ASN A 139 0.98 -13.52 -7.24
CA ASN A 139 -0.36 -13.86 -6.76
C ASN A 139 -0.86 -12.95 -5.63
N ALA A 140 -0.69 -11.63 -5.79
CA ALA A 140 -1.19 -10.67 -4.81
C ALA A 140 -2.72 -10.68 -4.81
N THR A 141 -3.31 -11.03 -3.67
CA THR A 141 -4.77 -10.99 -3.49
C THR A 141 -5.14 -9.75 -2.70
N GLY A 142 -5.89 -8.84 -3.33
CA GLY A 142 -6.42 -7.65 -2.67
C GLY A 142 -7.37 -8.01 -1.52
N LYS A 143 -7.19 -7.36 -0.37
CA LYS A 143 -7.98 -7.54 0.85
C LYS A 143 -8.52 -6.22 1.38
N PHE A 144 -7.76 -5.13 1.24
CA PHE A 144 -8.14 -3.81 1.73
C PHE A 144 -8.43 -2.89 0.55
N LEU A 145 -9.60 -2.26 0.56
CA LEU A 145 -9.96 -1.18 -0.34
C LEU A 145 -9.87 0.13 0.44
N ILE A 146 -8.97 1.01 0.03
CA ILE A 146 -8.78 2.33 0.63
C ILE A 146 -9.42 3.38 -0.26
N VAL A 147 -10.29 4.22 0.31
CA VAL A 147 -10.96 5.32 -0.39
C VAL A 147 -10.96 6.59 0.46
N GLY A 148 -11.09 7.74 -0.20
CA GLY A 148 -11.42 9.00 0.46
C GLY A 148 -12.91 9.11 0.83
N PRO A 149 -13.28 10.05 1.73
CA PRO A 149 -14.67 10.24 2.18
C PRO A 149 -15.64 10.56 1.04
N LYS A 150 -15.15 11.11 -0.07
CA LYS A 150 -15.96 11.39 -1.27
C LYS A 150 -16.55 10.13 -1.93
N LEU A 151 -15.84 9.00 -1.83
CA LEU A 151 -16.22 7.73 -2.45
C LEU A 151 -16.74 6.70 -1.45
N GLU A 152 -16.80 7.04 -0.17
CA GLU A 152 -17.20 6.15 0.92
C GLU A 152 -18.57 5.53 0.66
N THR A 153 -19.60 6.33 0.42
CA THR A 153 -20.95 5.82 0.15
C THR A 153 -21.00 4.91 -1.08
N THR A 154 -20.26 5.25 -2.15
CA THR A 154 -20.19 4.42 -3.36
C THR A 154 -19.49 3.10 -3.07
N ALA A 155 -18.40 3.11 -2.31
CA ALA A 155 -17.66 1.93 -1.92
C ALA A 155 -18.49 1.01 -0.99
N GLU A 156 -19.23 1.58 -0.04
CA GLU A 156 -20.16 0.84 0.81
C GLU A 156 -21.25 0.15 -0.01
N GLN A 157 -21.85 0.87 -0.97
CA GLN A 157 -22.84 0.28 -1.88
C GLN A 157 -22.25 -0.86 -2.72
N ILE A 158 -21.02 -0.70 -3.20
CA ILE A 158 -20.32 -1.73 -3.99
C ILE A 158 -19.90 -2.91 -3.12
N LEU A 159 -19.65 -2.76 -1.83
CA LEU A 159 -19.26 -3.88 -0.94
C LEU A 159 -20.44 -4.51 -0.20
N ALA A 160 -21.59 -3.84 -0.19
CA ALA A 160 -22.81 -4.31 0.43
C ALA A 160 -23.15 -5.74 -0.03
N SER A 161 -23.46 -6.59 0.95
CA SER A 161 -23.94 -7.94 0.69
C SER A 161 -25.44 -7.88 0.44
N ILE A 162 -25.82 -7.97 -0.82
CA ILE A 162 -27.22 -8.01 -1.24
C ILE A 162 -27.46 -9.35 -1.92
N TYR A 163 -28.55 -10.02 -1.54
CA TYR A 163 -29.02 -11.21 -2.26
C TYR A 163 -29.52 -10.77 -3.64
N ALA A 164 -28.71 -11.02 -4.67
CA ALA A 164 -29.10 -10.71 -6.03
C ALA A 164 -30.23 -11.66 -6.49
N ALA A 165 -31.30 -11.08 -7.05
CA ALA A 165 -32.41 -11.85 -7.61
C ALA A 165 -32.02 -12.60 -8.90
N THR A 166 -30.95 -12.19 -9.56
CA THR A 166 -30.40 -12.79 -10.78
C THR A 166 -28.88 -12.92 -10.67
N VAL A 167 -28.31 -13.96 -11.29
CA VAL A 167 -26.86 -14.24 -11.23
C VAL A 167 -26.02 -13.09 -11.80
N GLY A 168 -26.52 -12.37 -12.81
CA GLY A 168 -25.81 -11.24 -13.44
C GLY A 168 -25.64 -10.02 -12.53
N ASN A 169 -26.44 -9.91 -11.46
CA ASN A 169 -26.39 -8.78 -10.52
C ASN A 169 -25.67 -9.17 -9.21
N ALA A 170 -25.19 -10.40 -9.09
CA ALA A 170 -24.48 -10.86 -7.92
C ALA A 170 -23.12 -10.15 -7.82
N ASN A 171 -22.90 -9.47 -6.70
CA ASN A 171 -21.64 -8.78 -6.45
C ASN A 171 -20.55 -9.78 -6.03
N PRO A 172 -19.50 -9.99 -6.85
CA PRO A 172 -18.46 -10.98 -6.56
C PRO A 172 -17.39 -10.50 -5.57
N PHE A 173 -17.44 -9.22 -5.16
CA PHE A 173 -16.52 -8.59 -4.21
C PHE A 173 -17.06 -8.52 -2.78
N SER A 174 -18.36 -8.76 -2.58
CA SER A 174 -18.98 -8.77 -1.26
C SER A 174 -18.27 -9.77 -0.33
N GLY A 175 -17.89 -9.30 0.86
CA GLY A 175 -17.21 -10.10 1.89
C GLY A 175 -15.75 -10.46 1.60
N LYS A 176 -15.17 -10.03 0.47
CA LYS A 176 -13.77 -10.29 0.10
C LYS A 176 -12.85 -9.09 0.33
N LEU A 177 -13.38 -7.88 0.22
CA LEU A 177 -12.66 -6.64 0.46
C LEU A 177 -13.19 -5.97 1.74
N THR A 178 -12.27 -5.47 2.55
CA THR A 178 -12.56 -4.64 3.72
C THR A 178 -12.37 -3.18 3.34
N LEU A 179 -13.39 -2.35 3.58
CA LEU A 179 -13.35 -0.92 3.34
C LEU A 179 -12.55 -0.22 4.44
N LEU A 180 -11.58 0.61 4.04
CA LEU A 180 -10.88 1.54 4.90
C LEU A 180 -11.05 2.95 4.32
N VAL A 181 -11.57 3.86 5.14
CA VAL A 181 -11.79 5.24 4.73
C VAL A 181 -10.70 6.11 5.34
N GLU A 182 -9.93 6.76 4.49
CA GLU A 182 -8.84 7.64 4.90
C GLU A 182 -9.19 9.10 4.59
N PRO A 183 -9.42 9.96 5.61
CA PRO A 183 -9.90 11.33 5.42
C PRO A 183 -8.92 12.23 4.66
N ARG A 184 -7.62 11.90 4.67
CA ARG A 184 -6.58 12.67 3.98
C ARG A 184 -6.57 12.46 2.46
N ILE A 185 -7.23 11.41 1.95
CA ILE A 185 -7.47 11.23 0.51
C ILE A 185 -8.65 12.12 0.13
N THR A 186 -8.35 13.34 -0.31
CA THR A 186 -9.38 14.35 -0.62
C THR A 186 -9.86 14.32 -2.07
N ASP A 187 -9.17 13.56 -2.92
CA ASP A 187 -9.50 13.39 -4.33
C ASP A 187 -10.44 12.19 -4.56
N GLY A 188 -10.64 11.83 -5.83
CA GLY A 188 -11.40 10.64 -6.21
C GLY A 188 -10.55 9.38 -6.34
N SER A 189 -9.35 9.35 -5.74
CA SER A 189 -8.45 8.20 -5.84
C SER A 189 -8.90 7.06 -4.93
N TRP A 190 -8.65 5.84 -5.38
CA TRP A 190 -8.92 4.62 -4.64
C TRP A 190 -7.76 3.65 -4.84
N TYR A 191 -7.48 2.84 -3.82
CA TYR A 191 -6.35 1.93 -3.80
C TYR A 191 -6.78 0.56 -3.29
N ILE A 192 -6.20 -0.50 -3.83
CA ILE A 192 -6.37 -1.86 -3.30
C ILE A 192 -5.02 -2.36 -2.82
N PHE A 193 -4.99 -2.82 -1.57
CA PHE A 193 -3.82 -3.42 -0.96
C PHE A 193 -4.06 -4.90 -0.68
N ALA A 194 -2.99 -5.68 -0.84
CA ALA A 194 -2.96 -7.07 -0.41
C ALA A 194 -2.84 -7.17 1.11
N ASP A 195 -3.01 -8.37 1.65
CA ASP A 195 -2.75 -8.61 3.07
C ASP A 195 -1.25 -8.42 3.37
N PRO A 196 -0.85 -7.48 4.25
CA PRO A 196 0.56 -7.26 4.59
C PRO A 196 1.22 -8.48 5.25
N ALA A 197 0.44 -9.41 5.82
CA ALA A 197 0.96 -10.65 6.37
C ALA A 197 1.42 -11.64 5.29
N VAL A 198 0.86 -11.56 4.07
CA VAL A 198 1.19 -12.45 2.95
C VAL A 198 2.18 -11.77 2.01
N LEU A 199 2.01 -10.47 1.78
CA LEU A 199 2.90 -9.65 0.96
C LEU A 199 3.15 -8.33 1.69
N PRO A 200 4.25 -8.22 2.46
CA PRO A 200 4.58 -6.98 3.14
C PRO A 200 4.85 -5.88 2.10
N VAL A 201 4.17 -4.76 2.28
CA VAL A 201 4.35 -3.53 1.49
C VAL A 201 5.56 -2.73 1.99
#